data_AF-A0A855SCQ3-F1
#
_entry.id   AF-A0A855SCQ3-F1
#
_cell.length_a   1.000
_cell.length_b   1.000
_cell.length_c   1.000
_cell.angle_alpha   90.00
_cell.angle_beta   90.00
_cell.angle_gamma   90.00
#
_symmetry.space_group_name_H-M   'P 1'
#
loop_
_entity.id
_entity.type
_entity.pdbx_description
1 polymer ?
#
loop_
_entity_poly.entity_id
_entity_poly.type
_entity_poly.pdbx_seq_one_letter_code
_entity_poly.pdbx_strand_id
1 'polypeptide(L)'
;MQRIIRVIAALFIFSNILLSYLPLAYSAEDSSVTENISSHPSESGQLTLTKTVQNITQNTPVSKNSTVANPGDILEYRIQFTNTGVGDILDMVLHDSTPEFTSAQQAVTCDALLLPSSLSCKIATPNGTNSVGYKGDILWSLEGALSGGESGLVVYRVKINN
;
A
#
# COMPACT_ATOMS: atom_id res chain seq x y z
N MET A 1 7.67 6.80 -31.85
CA MET A 1 7.86 7.76 -30.74
C MET A 1 7.52 7.02 -29.45
N GLN A 2 8.54 6.70 -28.65
CA GLN A 2 8.40 5.93 -27.42
C GLN A 2 7.90 6.88 -26.32
N ARG A 3 6.63 6.73 -25.93
CA ARG A 3 6.05 7.57 -24.86
C ARG A 3 6.52 6.99 -23.53
N ILE A 4 7.29 7.78 -22.78
CA ILE A 4 7.61 7.48 -21.39
C ILE A 4 6.31 7.68 -20.61
N ILE A 5 5.63 6.60 -20.25
CA ILE A 5 4.47 6.69 -19.37
C ILE A 5 4.99 6.62 -17.93
N ARG A 6 5.08 7.78 -17.28
CA ARG A 6 5.35 7.85 -15.84
C ARG A 6 4.08 7.44 -15.09
N VAL A 7 3.87 6.13 -14.93
CA VAL A 7 2.71 5.61 -14.21
C VAL A 7 3.06 5.43 -12.73
N ILE A 8 2.91 6.49 -11.93
CA ILE A 8 2.89 6.38 -10.47
C ILE A 8 1.44 6.57 -10.04
N ALA A 9 0.81 5.52 -9.52
CA ALA A 9 -0.41 5.68 -8.72
C ALA A 9 0.01 5.88 -7.26
N ALA A 10 -0.62 6.85 -6.60
CA ALA A 10 -0.36 7.15 -5.20
C ALA A 10 -0.93 6.02 -4.32
N LEU A 11 -0.12 5.59 -3.35
CA LEU A 11 -0.50 4.60 -2.35
C LEU A 11 -0.69 5.32 -1.02
N PHE A 12 -1.74 4.94 -0.29
CA PHE A 12 -2.03 5.46 1.04
C PHE A 12 -2.34 4.32 2.02
N ILE A 13 -2.22 4.60 3.31
CA ILE A 13 -2.64 3.70 4.38
C ILE A 13 -3.83 4.36 5.08
N PHE A 14 -4.91 3.62 5.24
CA PHE A 14 -5.97 3.99 6.15
C PHE A 14 -5.89 3.11 7.39
N SER A 15 -5.82 3.75 8.56
CA SER A 15 -6.03 3.09 9.85
C SER A 15 -7.51 3.20 10.21
N ASN A 16 -8.08 2.14 10.79
CA ASN A 16 -9.47 2.11 11.28
C ASN A 16 -9.77 3.13 12.42
N ILE A 17 -8.81 3.97 12.82
CA ILE A 17 -8.98 4.95 13.91
C ILE A 17 -9.58 6.29 13.42
N LEU A 18 -9.78 6.51 12.12
CA LEU A 18 -10.27 7.81 11.62
C LEU A 18 -11.82 7.92 11.56
N LEU A 19 -12.49 7.85 12.71
CA LEU A 19 -13.90 8.26 12.83
C LEU A 19 -14.20 9.17 14.02
N SER A 20 -13.20 9.92 14.52
CA SER A 20 -13.45 11.03 15.44
C SER A 20 -12.39 12.13 15.37
N TYR A 21 -12.58 13.11 14.50
CA TYR A 21 -12.00 14.45 14.67
C TYR A 21 -13.07 15.38 15.27
N LEU A 22 -13.04 15.57 16.58
CA LEU A 22 -13.42 16.84 17.20
C LEU A 22 -12.20 17.32 18.00
N PRO A 23 -11.69 18.54 17.78
CA PRO A 23 -10.71 19.11 18.68
C PRO A 23 -11.44 19.64 19.92
N LEU A 24 -11.24 19.00 21.07
CA LEU A 24 -11.41 19.67 22.36
C LEU A 24 -10.05 20.22 22.76
N ALA A 25 -9.94 21.55 22.77
CA ALA A 25 -8.79 22.25 23.27
C ALA A 25 -8.57 21.93 24.77
N TYR A 26 -7.32 21.67 25.17
CA TYR A 26 -6.91 21.81 26.55
C TYR A 26 -5.61 22.61 26.59
N SER A 27 -5.70 23.79 27.20
CA SER A 27 -4.58 24.64 27.58
C SER A 27 -4.07 24.20 28.95
N ALA A 28 -2.74 24.08 29.08
CA ALA A 28 -2.05 24.32 30.34
C ALA A 28 -0.62 24.78 30.05
N GLU A 29 -0.30 26.01 30.46
CA GLU A 29 1.08 26.43 30.75
C GLU A 29 1.50 25.77 32.07
N ASP A 30 2.66 25.09 32.14
CA ASP A 30 3.59 25.19 33.29
C ASP A 30 4.94 24.46 33.04
N SER A 31 6.00 25.20 33.39
CA SER A 31 7.40 24.92 33.76
C SER A 31 8.12 23.57 33.48
N SER A 32 9.31 23.75 32.91
CA SER A 32 10.56 22.95 32.98
C SER A 32 10.50 21.56 33.63
N VAL A 33 10.67 20.52 32.81
CA VAL A 33 11.27 19.24 33.22
C VAL A 33 12.38 18.92 32.22
N THR A 34 13.62 18.87 32.71
CA THR A 34 14.73 18.28 31.96
C THR A 34 14.56 16.76 32.04
N GLU A 35 13.76 16.20 31.15
CA GLU A 35 13.65 14.74 31.07
C GLU A 35 14.93 14.19 30.44
N ASN A 36 15.68 13.46 31.26
CA ASN A 36 16.63 12.46 30.78
C ASN A 36 15.84 11.39 30.00
N ILE A 37 15.59 11.65 28.71
CA ILE A 37 14.97 10.66 27.83
C ILE A 37 16.01 9.59 27.55
N SER A 38 16.06 8.59 28.43
CA SER A 38 16.49 7.26 28.04
C SER A 38 15.54 6.82 26.92
N SER A 39 16.01 6.91 25.68
CA SER A 39 15.29 6.45 24.50
C SER A 39 15.13 4.93 24.60
N HIS A 40 14.09 4.49 25.32
CA HIS A 40 13.53 3.17 25.09
C HIS A 40 13.15 3.13 23.61
N PRO A 41 13.62 2.15 22.82
CA PRO A 41 13.07 1.95 21.49
C PRO A 41 11.56 1.86 21.68
N SER A 42 10.81 2.77 21.07
CA SER A 42 9.35 2.77 21.20
C SER A 42 8.86 1.37 20.84
N GLU A 43 8.19 0.68 21.77
CA GLU A 43 7.47 -0.60 21.55
C GLU A 43 6.28 -0.45 20.60
N SER A 44 6.34 0.52 19.69
CA SER A 44 5.34 0.82 18.69
C SER A 44 5.74 0.15 17.38
N GLY A 45 4.73 -0.33 16.65
CA GLY A 45 4.90 -0.65 15.25
C GLY A 45 5.21 0.59 14.42
N GLN A 46 5.96 0.41 13.34
CA GLN A 46 6.28 1.46 12.37
C GLN A 46 6.16 0.90 10.95
N LEU A 47 5.20 1.40 10.17
CA LEU A 47 4.95 0.89 8.82
C LEU A 47 5.79 1.63 7.78
N THR A 48 6.49 0.87 6.94
CA THR A 48 7.11 1.36 5.71
C THR A 48 6.44 0.70 4.51
N LEU A 49 6.13 1.49 3.48
CA LEU A 49 5.60 1.01 2.21
C LEU A 49 6.58 1.28 1.06
N THR A 50 6.76 0.29 0.20
CA THR A 50 7.49 0.45 -1.06
C THR A 50 6.65 -0.06 -2.21
N LYS A 51 6.25 0.84 -3.10
CA LYS A 51 5.59 0.50 -4.36
C LYS A 51 6.60 0.42 -5.50
N THR A 52 6.46 -0.59 -6.34
CA THR A 52 7.24 -0.74 -7.58
C THR A 52 6.35 -1.13 -8.75
N VAL A 53 6.83 -0.85 -9.95
CA VAL A 53 6.18 -1.17 -11.22
C VAL A 53 7.16 -1.89 -12.15
N GLN A 54 6.64 -2.87 -12.89
CA GLN A 54 7.34 -3.56 -13.97
C GLN A 54 6.43 -3.67 -15.19
N ASN A 55 6.96 -3.39 -16.39
CA ASN A 55 6.28 -3.79 -17.62
C ASN A 55 6.65 -5.24 -17.92
N ILE A 56 5.73 -6.16 -17.61
CA ILE A 56 5.97 -7.59 -17.75
C ILE A 56 5.79 -8.08 -19.19
N THR A 57 5.08 -7.32 -20.03
CA THR A 57 4.99 -7.62 -21.48
C THR A 57 6.34 -7.43 -22.16
N GLN A 58 7.09 -6.41 -21.75
CA GLN A 58 8.40 -6.08 -22.32
C GLN A 58 9.58 -6.54 -21.45
N ASN A 59 9.31 -7.18 -20.31
CA ASN A 59 10.30 -7.59 -19.31
C ASN A 59 11.27 -6.47 -18.92
N THR A 60 10.74 -5.26 -18.70
CA THR A 60 11.58 -4.14 -18.21
C THR A 60 12.09 -4.45 -16.80
N PRO A 61 13.16 -3.79 -16.33
CA PRO A 61 13.52 -3.80 -14.92
C PRO A 61 12.38 -3.30 -14.02
N VAL A 62 12.32 -3.82 -12.80
CA VAL A 62 11.45 -3.30 -11.74
C VAL A 62 11.91 -1.91 -11.34
N SER A 63 10.98 -0.97 -11.13
CA SER A 63 11.29 0.42 -10.84
C SER A 63 10.36 1.00 -9.77
N LYS A 64 10.88 1.87 -8.89
CA LYS A 64 10.08 2.62 -7.91
C LYS A 64 9.43 3.88 -8.49
N ASN A 65 9.92 4.35 -9.65
CA ASN A 65 9.58 5.66 -10.18
C ASN A 65 8.75 5.59 -11.46
N SER A 66 9.16 4.77 -12.42
CA SER A 66 8.48 4.66 -13.72
C SER A 66 8.99 3.47 -14.52
N THR A 67 8.18 3.01 -15.46
CA THR A 67 8.60 2.07 -16.50
C THR A 67 8.22 2.60 -17.87
N VAL A 68 8.86 2.10 -18.91
CA VAL A 68 8.48 2.39 -20.29
C VAL A 68 7.46 1.36 -20.75
N ALA A 69 6.37 1.83 -21.35
CA ALA A 69 5.28 0.97 -21.78
C ALA A 69 4.46 1.61 -22.90
N ASN A 70 3.79 0.77 -23.69
CA ASN A 70 2.91 1.14 -24.79
C ASN A 70 1.46 0.78 -24.49
N PRO A 71 0.48 1.40 -25.17
CA PRO A 71 -0.91 0.93 -25.15
C PRO A 71 -0.98 -0.58 -25.42
N GLY A 72 -1.75 -1.30 -24.60
CA GLY A 72 -1.86 -2.74 -24.64
C GLY A 72 -0.89 -3.51 -23.74
N ASP A 73 0.20 -2.90 -23.26
CA ASP A 73 1.15 -3.55 -22.35
C ASP A 73 0.51 -3.83 -20.97
N ILE A 74 1.01 -4.86 -20.30
CA ILE A 74 0.61 -5.23 -18.95
C ILE A 74 1.70 -4.79 -17.98
N LEU A 75 1.27 -4.02 -16.98
CA LEU A 75 2.10 -3.57 -15.87
C LEU A 75 1.77 -4.38 -14.62
N GLU A 76 2.79 -4.86 -13.93
CA GLU A 76 2.70 -5.45 -12.61
C GLU A 76 3.12 -4.42 -11.56
N TYR A 77 2.22 -4.17 -10.61
CA TYR A 77 2.47 -3.35 -9.45
C TYR A 77 2.66 -4.23 -8.23
N ARG A 78 3.69 -3.92 -7.45
CA ARG A 78 4.09 -4.62 -6.23
C ARG A 78 4.17 -3.62 -5.09
N ILE A 79 3.41 -3.87 -4.02
CA ILE A 79 3.43 -3.05 -2.81
C ILE A 79 3.97 -3.89 -1.66
N GLN A 80 5.23 -3.66 -1.32
CA GLN A 80 5.84 -4.24 -0.14
C GLN A 80 5.43 -3.39 1.08
N PHE A 81 4.98 -4.05 2.14
CA PHE A 81 4.74 -3.43 3.43
C PHE A 81 5.62 -4.11 4.49
N THR A 82 6.24 -3.32 5.36
CA THR A 82 7.18 -3.80 6.37
C THR A 82 6.96 -3.07 7.68
N ASN A 83 6.86 -3.81 8.78
CA ASN A 83 6.94 -3.23 10.11
C ASN A 83 8.41 -3.06 10.50
N THR A 84 8.94 -1.85 10.39
CA THR A 84 10.33 -1.51 10.79
C THR A 84 10.47 -1.21 12.28
N GLY A 85 9.35 -1.19 13.01
CA GLY A 85 9.31 -1.05 14.46
C GLY A 85 9.47 -2.38 15.17
N VAL A 86 9.35 -2.34 16.50
CA VAL A 86 9.43 -3.53 17.36
C VAL A 86 8.07 -3.98 17.90
N GLY A 87 7.08 -3.09 17.95
CA GLY A 87 5.71 -3.43 18.34
C GLY A 87 4.84 -3.88 17.16
N ASP A 88 3.71 -4.50 17.43
CA ASP A 88 2.79 -4.98 16.41
C ASP A 88 2.04 -3.84 15.71
N ILE A 89 1.72 -4.03 14.43
CA ILE A 89 0.75 -3.21 13.71
C ILE A 89 -0.49 -4.06 13.47
N LEU A 90 -1.63 -3.60 13.99
CA LEU A 90 -2.90 -4.29 13.92
C LEU A 90 -3.77 -3.74 12.78
N ASP A 91 -4.52 -4.62 12.14
CA ASP A 91 -5.67 -4.33 11.26
C ASP A 91 -5.45 -3.15 10.30
N MET A 92 -4.61 -3.38 9.29
CA MET A 92 -4.21 -2.36 8.32
C MET A 92 -5.09 -2.41 7.08
N VAL A 93 -5.35 -1.24 6.48
CA VAL A 93 -5.92 -1.16 5.13
C VAL A 93 -4.92 -0.48 4.20
N LEU A 94 -4.41 -1.24 3.24
CA LEU A 94 -3.63 -0.67 2.14
C LEU A 94 -4.58 -0.17 1.06
N HIS A 95 -4.35 1.03 0.56
CA HIS A 95 -5.15 1.64 -0.50
C HIS A 95 -4.28 2.05 -1.68
N ASP A 96 -4.65 1.56 -2.84
CA ASP A 96 -4.10 1.99 -4.12
C ASP A 96 -5.22 2.21 -5.13
N SER A 97 -4.90 2.72 -6.31
CA SER A 97 -5.83 2.81 -7.42
C SER A 97 -5.22 2.26 -8.69
N THR A 98 -6.08 1.81 -9.61
CA THR A 98 -5.66 1.57 -10.98
C THR A 98 -5.21 2.90 -11.58
N PRO A 99 -3.96 3.03 -12.07
CA PRO A 99 -3.50 4.29 -12.63
C PRO A 99 -4.33 4.78 -13.82
N GLU A 100 -4.26 6.09 -14.08
CA GLU A 100 -4.86 6.71 -15.26
C GLU A 100 -4.52 5.97 -16.56
N PHE A 101 -5.50 5.90 -17.46
CA PHE A 101 -5.41 5.19 -18.73
C PHE A 101 -5.11 3.69 -18.63
N THR A 102 -5.26 3.08 -17.45
CA THR A 102 -5.17 1.63 -17.28
C THR A 102 -6.49 1.01 -16.85
N SER A 103 -6.56 -0.31 -16.82
CA SER A 103 -7.63 -1.07 -16.20
C SER A 103 -7.09 -2.41 -15.70
N ALA A 104 -7.70 -3.01 -14.68
CA ALA A 104 -7.23 -4.26 -14.13
C ALA A 104 -7.18 -5.35 -15.21
N GLN A 105 -6.03 -6.03 -15.33
CA GLN A 105 -5.84 -7.11 -16.31
C GLN A 105 -6.53 -8.41 -15.86
N GLN A 106 -6.85 -8.52 -14.57
CA GLN A 106 -7.44 -9.67 -13.89
C GLN A 106 -8.07 -9.20 -12.58
N ALA A 107 -8.91 -10.02 -11.96
CA ALA A 107 -9.37 -9.77 -10.61
C ALA A 107 -8.17 -9.67 -9.65
N VAL A 108 -8.17 -8.66 -8.78
CA VAL A 108 -7.18 -8.51 -7.71
C VAL A 108 -7.43 -9.59 -6.67
N THR A 109 -6.37 -10.26 -6.23
CA THR A 109 -6.44 -11.35 -5.25
C THR A 109 -5.37 -11.15 -4.18
N CYS A 110 -5.57 -11.79 -3.03
CA CYS A 110 -4.54 -11.93 -2.02
C CYS A 110 -3.77 -13.23 -2.31
N ASP A 111 -2.46 -13.14 -2.52
CA ASP A 111 -1.62 -14.33 -2.62
C ASP A 111 -1.10 -14.67 -1.21
N ALA A 112 -1.60 -15.78 -0.66
CA ALA A 112 -1.23 -16.23 0.68
C ALA A 112 0.27 -16.55 0.81
N LEU A 113 0.97 -16.83 -0.29
CA LEU A 113 2.42 -17.08 -0.27
C LEU A 113 3.24 -15.78 -0.13
N LEU A 114 2.63 -14.63 -0.37
CA LEU A 114 3.26 -13.30 -0.30
C LEU A 114 2.92 -12.55 1.00
N LEU A 115 2.10 -13.15 1.86
CA LEU A 115 1.64 -12.54 3.10
C LEU A 115 2.17 -13.34 4.31
N PRO A 116 2.50 -12.67 5.42
CA PRO A 116 2.68 -13.33 6.72
C PRO A 116 1.45 -14.16 7.09
N SER A 117 1.66 -15.33 7.69
CA SER A 117 0.56 -16.22 8.09
C SER A 117 -0.33 -15.66 9.20
N SER A 118 0.14 -14.63 9.92
CA SER A 118 -0.58 -13.88 10.95
C SER A 118 -1.66 -12.94 10.38
N LEU A 119 -1.64 -12.67 9.08
CA LEU A 119 -2.56 -11.76 8.41
C LEU A 119 -3.58 -12.53 7.57
N SER A 120 -4.85 -12.16 7.73
CA SER A 120 -5.90 -12.51 6.79
C SER A 120 -6.15 -11.33 5.86
N CYS A 121 -6.46 -11.59 4.59
CA CYS A 121 -6.55 -10.56 3.56
C CYS A 121 -7.91 -10.60 2.86
N LYS A 122 -8.58 -9.44 2.81
CA LYS A 122 -9.83 -9.22 2.08
C LYS A 122 -9.66 -8.07 1.09
N ILE A 123 -10.14 -8.27 -0.13
CA ILE A 123 -10.12 -7.26 -1.19
C ILE A 123 -11.47 -6.56 -1.26
N ALA A 124 -11.46 -5.23 -1.34
CA ALA A 124 -12.61 -4.45 -1.77
C ALA A 124 -12.25 -3.57 -2.98
N THR A 125 -13.19 -3.49 -3.91
CA THR A 125 -13.13 -2.65 -5.12
C THR A 125 -14.35 -1.72 -5.14
N PRO A 126 -14.29 -0.55 -4.47
CA PRO A 126 -15.46 0.29 -4.24
C PRO A 126 -16.11 0.84 -5.51
N ASN A 127 -15.34 0.96 -6.60
CA ASN A 127 -15.81 1.59 -7.84
C ASN A 127 -16.44 0.60 -8.84
N GLY A 128 -16.66 -0.67 -8.44
CA GLY A 128 -17.24 -1.68 -9.31
C GLY A 128 -16.78 -3.10 -9.02
N THR A 129 -17.18 -4.03 -9.88
CA THR A 129 -16.86 -5.45 -9.73
C THR A 129 -15.36 -5.70 -9.88
N ASN A 130 -14.78 -6.49 -8.97
CA ASN A 130 -13.41 -6.96 -9.05
C ASN A 130 -13.24 -7.99 -10.19
N SER A 131 -13.01 -7.50 -11.40
CA SER A 131 -12.83 -8.32 -12.60
C SER A 131 -11.89 -7.65 -13.60
N VAL A 132 -11.60 -8.34 -14.71
CA VAL A 132 -10.91 -7.73 -15.86
C VAL A 132 -11.64 -6.45 -16.27
N GLY A 133 -10.88 -5.38 -16.53
CA GLY A 133 -11.42 -4.08 -16.90
C GLY A 133 -11.76 -3.16 -15.73
N TYR A 134 -11.64 -3.61 -14.47
CA TYR A 134 -11.89 -2.77 -13.29
C TYR A 134 -11.04 -1.49 -13.31
N LYS A 135 -11.64 -0.38 -12.86
CA LYS A 135 -11.01 0.93 -12.71
C LYS A 135 -11.44 1.55 -11.39
N GLY A 136 -10.48 2.05 -10.63
CA GLY A 136 -10.72 2.74 -9.37
C GLY A 136 -9.85 2.20 -8.23
N ASP A 137 -10.35 2.39 -7.03
CA ASP A 137 -9.67 2.09 -5.77
C ASP A 137 -9.61 0.59 -5.52
N ILE A 138 -8.49 0.14 -4.97
CA ILE A 138 -8.23 -1.22 -4.54
C ILE A 138 -7.85 -1.13 -3.06
N LEU A 139 -8.62 -1.80 -2.22
CA LEU A 139 -8.40 -1.84 -0.78
C LEU A 139 -8.03 -3.28 -0.39
N TRP A 140 -6.86 -3.44 0.24
CA TRP A 140 -6.46 -4.68 0.90
C TRP A 140 -6.64 -4.50 2.40
N SER A 141 -7.68 -5.10 2.96
CA SER A 141 -7.88 -5.18 4.41
C SER A 141 -7.06 -6.36 4.93
N LEU A 142 -6.00 -6.06 5.67
CA LEU A 142 -5.08 -7.00 6.29
C LEU A 142 -5.41 -7.08 7.78
N GLU A 143 -6.30 -8.01 8.14
CA GLU A 143 -6.76 -8.22 9.53
C GLU A 143 -5.80 -9.17 10.26
N GLY A 144 -5.45 -8.83 11.50
CA GLY A 144 -4.43 -9.55 12.29
C GLY A 144 -3.27 -8.64 12.71
N ALA A 145 -2.15 -9.26 13.09
CA ALA A 145 -0.96 -8.56 13.57
C ALA A 145 0.23 -8.73 12.60
N LEU A 146 0.80 -7.61 12.16
CA LEU A 146 2.11 -7.58 11.52
C LEU A 146 3.16 -7.28 12.59
N SER A 147 3.89 -8.30 13.01
CA SER A 147 4.87 -8.22 14.10
C SER A 147 6.08 -7.37 13.69
N GLY A 148 6.83 -6.88 14.68
CA GLY A 148 8.08 -6.16 14.43
C GLY A 148 9.04 -6.94 13.52
N GLY A 149 9.52 -6.30 12.47
CA GLY A 149 10.40 -6.91 11.46
C GLY A 149 9.69 -7.75 10.39
N GLU A 150 8.39 -8.03 10.51
CA GLU A 150 7.65 -8.76 9.48
C GLU A 150 7.36 -7.89 8.25
N SER A 151 7.20 -8.57 7.11
CA SER A 151 6.84 -7.92 5.86
C SER A 151 5.98 -8.81 5.01
N GLY A 152 5.19 -8.18 4.13
CA GLY A 152 4.42 -8.87 3.11
C GLY A 152 4.39 -8.06 1.82
N LEU A 153 3.75 -8.65 0.83
CA LEU A 153 3.65 -8.10 -0.51
C LEU A 153 2.24 -8.33 -1.06
N VAL A 154 1.62 -7.27 -1.58
CA VAL A 154 0.43 -7.38 -2.43
C VAL A 154 0.78 -7.00 -3.87
N VAL A 155 0.13 -7.69 -4.81
CA VAL A 155 0.41 -7.56 -6.25
C VAL A 155 -0.89 -7.36 -7.01
N TYR A 156 -0.89 -6.43 -7.96
CA TYR A 156 -1.98 -6.31 -8.94
C TYR A 156 -1.42 -6.00 -10.31
N ARG A 157 -2.19 -6.35 -11.34
CA ARG A 157 -1.80 -6.15 -12.74
C ARG A 157 -2.83 -5.31 -13.46
N VAL A 158 -2.34 -4.35 -14.25
CA VAL A 158 -3.18 -3.50 -15.09
C VAL A 158 -2.71 -3.58 -16.53
N LYS A 159 -3.64 -3.39 -17.46
CA LYS A 159 -3.37 -3.21 -18.87
C LYS A 159 -3.47 -1.73 -19.21
N ILE A 160 -2.57 -1.23 -20.04
CA ILE A 160 -2.68 0.11 -20.62
C ILE A 160 -3.77 0.09 -21.69
N ASN A 161 -4.77 0.94 -21.54
CA ASN A 161 -5.89 1.03 -22.48
C ASN A 161 -5.40 1.56 -23.84
N ASN A 162 -6.07 1.17 -24.92
CA ASN A 162 -5.80 1.66 -26.28
C ASN A 162 -6.24 3.10 -26.48
#